data_AF-A0AB38UMK4-F1
#
_entry.id   AF-A0AB38UMK4-F1
#
_cell.length_a   1.000
_cell.length_b   1.000
_cell.length_c   1.000
_cell.angle_alpha   90.00
_cell.angle_beta   90.00
_cell.angle_gamma   90.00
#
_symmetry.space_group_name_H-M   'P 1'
#
loop_
_entity.id
_entity.type
_entity.pdbx_description
1 polymer ?
#
loop_
_entity_poly.entity_id
_entity_poly.type
_entity_poly.pdbx_seq_one_letter_code
_entity_poly.pdbx_strand_id
1 'polypeptide(L)'
;MRTETVICNTRDFGIGRRVTAEHWKALRAVGDNANQRLCDAQAADARPAPDVATFTQVTRPSQIDGQHAPGLPFGDPRVMAVMAAVVGFTHLLAGFDNPALVRTVTALLGCSYTSRQATYDLRRLKRKELIVRLPGHHRYQLTPLGRRVAVLFTKVYGRVLAPGLAELDPRLPTDLARHSNLAQAWRQLDKTLNQFTNAALTAA
;
A
#
# COMPACT_ATOMS: atom_id res chain seq x y z
N MET A 1 7.91 20.52 0.57
CA MET A 1 6.43 20.59 0.56
C MET A 1 5.99 21.27 1.85
N ARG A 2 5.04 22.22 1.81
CA ARG A 2 4.48 22.90 2.99
C ARG A 2 3.10 22.30 3.27
N THR A 3 2.84 21.93 4.53
CA THR A 3 1.56 21.33 4.98
C THR A 3 0.93 22.25 6.01
N GLU A 4 -0.33 22.63 5.81
CA GLU A 4 -1.10 23.48 6.72
C GLU A 4 -2.39 22.77 7.13
N THR A 5 -2.66 22.72 8.43
CA THR A 5 -3.89 22.11 8.99
C THR A 5 -4.90 23.21 9.31
N VAL A 6 -6.12 23.05 8.78
CA VAL A 6 -7.26 23.93 9.09
C VAL A 6 -8.21 23.19 10.03
N ILE A 7 -8.50 23.79 11.20
CA ILE A 7 -9.45 23.26 12.19
C ILE A 7 -10.75 24.07 12.10
N CYS A 8 -11.80 23.47 11.55
CA CYS A 8 -13.09 24.14 11.36
C CYS A 8 -13.99 24.09 12.61
N ASN A 9 -13.87 23.06 13.47
CA ASN A 9 -14.66 22.92 14.68
C ASN A 9 -13.82 22.40 15.85
N THR A 10 -13.68 23.23 16.89
CA THR A 10 -12.84 22.89 18.06
C THR A 10 -13.39 21.72 18.86
N ARG A 11 -14.71 21.48 18.80
CA ARG A 11 -15.39 20.42 19.55
C ARG A 11 -15.03 19.02 19.06
N ASP A 12 -14.60 18.88 17.82
CA ASP A 12 -14.16 17.59 17.26
C ASP A 12 -12.95 17.02 18.03
N PHE A 13 -12.23 17.89 18.75
CA PHE A 13 -11.08 17.56 19.57
C PHE A 13 -11.36 17.68 21.08
N GLY A 14 -12.63 17.82 21.47
CA GLY A 14 -13.02 18.03 22.86
C GLY A 14 -12.64 19.41 23.43
N ILE A 15 -12.25 20.37 22.57
CA ILE A 15 -11.82 21.70 22.99
C ILE A 15 -12.98 22.70 22.91
N GLY A 16 -13.16 23.50 23.97
CA GLY A 16 -14.19 24.54 24.03
C GLY A 16 -14.01 25.63 22.97
N ARG A 17 -15.10 26.33 22.62
CA ARG A 17 -15.09 27.39 21.59
C ARG A 17 -14.61 28.76 22.09
N ARG A 18 -14.42 28.91 23.41
CA ARG A 18 -14.01 30.21 23.98
C ARG A 18 -12.62 30.57 23.46
N VAL A 19 -12.42 31.81 23.04
CA VAL A 19 -11.11 32.31 22.58
C VAL A 19 -10.25 32.61 23.81
N THR A 20 -9.70 31.56 24.41
CA THR A 20 -8.75 31.66 25.53
C THR A 20 -7.36 31.22 25.08
N ALA A 21 -6.33 31.73 25.75
CA ALA A 21 -4.95 31.31 25.49
C ALA A 21 -4.76 29.79 25.68
N GLU A 22 -5.51 29.19 26.61
CA GLU A 22 -5.53 27.75 26.86
C GLU A 22 -6.10 26.97 25.67
N HIS A 23 -7.31 27.30 25.21
CA HIS A 23 -7.92 26.62 24.06
C HIS A 23 -7.09 26.84 22.78
N TRP A 24 -6.50 28.02 22.60
CA TRP A 24 -5.59 28.29 21.49
C TRP A 24 -4.35 27.38 21.52
N LYS A 25 -3.69 27.25 22.67
CA LYS A 25 -2.55 26.34 22.83
C LYS A 25 -2.93 24.88 22.58
N ALA A 26 -4.10 24.45 23.07
CA ALA A 26 -4.61 23.10 22.84
C ALA A 26 -4.87 22.83 21.35
N LEU A 27 -5.51 23.75 20.64
CA LEU A 27 -5.77 23.63 19.20
C LEU A 27 -4.48 23.64 18.38
N ARG A 28 -3.52 24.49 18.75
CA ARG A 28 -2.20 24.50 18.10
C ARG A 28 -1.49 23.16 18.29
N ALA A 29 -1.49 22.61 19.50
CA ALA A 29 -0.89 21.31 19.77
C ALA A 29 -1.52 20.18 18.93
N VAL A 30 -2.85 20.20 18.75
CA VAL A 30 -3.56 19.27 17.84
C VAL A 30 -3.08 19.44 16.39
N GLY A 31 -3.03 20.67 15.89
CA GLY A 31 -2.58 20.98 14.53
C GLY A 31 -1.12 20.57 14.29
N ASP A 32 -0.23 20.92 15.21
CA ASP A 32 1.20 20.58 15.14
C ASP A 32 1.40 19.06 15.19
N ASN A 33 0.68 18.34 16.05
CA ASN A 33 0.74 16.88 16.10
C ASN A 33 0.24 16.24 14.80
N ALA A 34 -0.86 16.74 14.24
CA ALA A 34 -1.39 16.25 12.97
C ALA A 34 -0.41 16.50 11.82
N ASN A 35 0.14 17.71 11.72
CA ASN A 35 1.14 18.06 10.71
C ASN A 35 2.41 17.21 10.85
N GLN A 36 2.94 17.06 12.07
CA GLN A 36 4.14 16.26 12.30
C GLN A 36 3.93 14.81 11.87
N ARG A 37 2.79 14.20 12.22
CA ARG A 37 2.45 12.83 11.82
C ARG A 37 2.30 12.68 10.30
N LEU A 38 1.79 13.70 9.60
CA LEU A 38 1.74 13.70 8.14
C LEU A 38 3.15 13.81 7.54
N CYS A 39 3.97 14.71 8.04
CA CYS A 39 5.37 14.87 7.60
C CYS A 39 6.20 13.61 7.85
N ASP A 40 6.10 12.98 9.04
CA ASP A 40 6.79 11.75 9.38
C ASP A 40 6.43 10.62 8.42
N ALA A 41 5.16 10.55 8.04
CA ALA A 41 4.66 9.57 7.12
C ALA A 41 5.13 9.81 5.68
N GLN A 42 5.17 11.07 5.22
CA GLN A 42 5.77 11.45 3.93
C GLN A 42 7.27 11.14 3.89
N ALA A 43 8.00 11.43 4.98
CA ALA A 43 9.42 11.11 5.10
C ALA A 43 9.66 9.59 5.14
N ALA A 44 8.75 8.83 5.75
CA ALA A 44 8.81 7.37 5.76
C ALA A 44 8.57 6.76 4.36
N ASP A 45 7.75 7.39 3.52
CA ASP A 45 7.53 6.98 2.13
C ASP A 45 8.73 7.26 1.21
N ALA A 46 9.62 8.16 1.63
CA ALA A 46 10.90 8.44 0.98
C ALA A 46 12.04 7.50 1.44
N ARG A 47 11.77 6.60 2.40
CA ARG A 47 12.75 5.58 2.81
C ARG A 47 12.88 4.50 1.73
N PRO A 48 14.05 3.86 1.62
CA PRO A 48 14.24 2.75 0.70
C PRO A 48 13.17 1.66 0.88
N ALA A 49 12.80 1.04 -0.23
CA ALA A 49 11.98 -0.17 -0.24
C ALA A 49 12.59 -1.23 0.70
N PRO A 50 11.75 -2.10 1.30
CA PRO A 50 12.28 -3.22 2.07
C PRO A 50 13.13 -4.13 1.16
N ASP A 51 14.11 -4.81 1.75
CA ASP A 51 14.98 -5.72 1.02
C ASP A 51 14.23 -6.96 0.48
N VAL A 52 14.89 -7.71 -0.41
CA VAL A 52 14.32 -8.89 -1.06
C VAL A 52 13.98 -10.00 -0.05
N ALA A 53 14.75 -10.13 1.04
CA ALA A 53 14.49 -11.11 2.09
C ALA A 53 13.17 -10.81 2.81
N THR A 54 12.96 -9.56 3.19
CA THR A 54 11.72 -9.04 3.80
C THR A 54 10.55 -9.22 2.84
N PHE A 55 10.72 -8.87 1.56
CA PHE A 55 9.68 -9.08 0.55
C PHE A 55 9.30 -10.56 0.43
N THR A 56 10.29 -11.46 0.42
CA THR A 56 10.09 -12.90 0.36
C THR A 56 9.36 -13.42 1.60
N GLN A 57 9.75 -12.96 2.79
CA GLN A 57 9.13 -13.34 4.05
C GLN A 57 7.66 -12.87 4.13
N VAL A 58 7.36 -11.68 3.62
CA VAL A 58 5.98 -11.16 3.58
C VAL A 58 5.13 -11.99 2.61
N THR A 59 5.66 -12.27 1.41
CA THR A 59 4.90 -12.92 0.33
C THR A 59 4.69 -14.42 0.54
N ARG A 60 5.61 -15.09 1.27
CA ARG A 60 5.53 -16.53 1.56
C ARG A 60 4.95 -16.84 2.94
N PRO A 61 4.33 -18.01 3.14
CA PRO A 61 3.99 -18.48 4.48
C PRO A 61 5.23 -18.51 5.37
N SER A 62 5.11 -18.05 6.62
CA SER A 62 6.20 -18.06 7.59
C SER A 62 5.70 -18.42 8.98
N GLN A 63 6.60 -18.69 9.91
CA GLN A 63 6.30 -18.73 11.35
C GLN A 63 6.81 -17.44 11.99
N ILE A 64 5.97 -16.80 12.79
CA ILE A 64 6.31 -15.60 13.58
C ILE A 64 5.80 -15.87 14.99
N ASP A 65 6.68 -15.76 15.98
CA ASP A 65 6.42 -16.11 17.39
C ASP A 65 5.77 -17.49 17.60
N GLY A 66 6.27 -18.51 16.88
CA GLY A 66 5.74 -19.87 16.94
C GLY A 66 4.35 -20.05 16.31
N GLN A 67 3.75 -19.01 15.73
CA GLN A 67 2.46 -19.08 15.05
C GLN A 67 2.62 -19.03 13.53
N HIS A 68 1.77 -19.79 12.84
CA HIS A 68 1.70 -19.76 11.38
C HIS A 68 1.12 -18.42 10.87
N ALA A 69 1.93 -17.68 10.11
CA ALA A 69 1.58 -16.45 9.42
C ALA A 69 1.42 -16.72 7.91
N PRO A 70 0.18 -16.70 7.38
CA PRO A 70 -0.04 -16.87 5.95
C PRO A 70 0.72 -15.79 5.16
N GLY A 71 1.43 -16.19 4.10
CA GLY A 71 2.11 -15.24 3.19
C GLY A 71 1.11 -14.33 2.51
N LEU A 72 1.51 -13.15 2.04
CA LEU A 72 0.70 -12.14 1.33
C LEU A 72 1.16 -12.08 -0.14
N PRO A 73 0.62 -12.92 -1.04
CA PRO A 73 1.08 -12.98 -2.42
C PRO A 73 1.00 -11.61 -3.09
N PHE A 74 2.15 -11.16 -3.60
CA PHE A 74 2.20 -9.93 -4.37
C PHE A 74 1.48 -10.14 -5.71
N GLY A 75 0.66 -9.17 -6.12
CA GLY A 75 -0.16 -9.26 -7.33
C GLY A 75 -1.54 -9.90 -7.13
N ASP A 76 -1.82 -10.55 -6.00
CA ASP A 76 -3.19 -11.01 -5.69
C ASP A 76 -4.13 -9.79 -5.54
N PRO A 77 -5.25 -9.72 -6.28
CA PRO A 77 -6.11 -8.53 -6.30
C PRO A 77 -6.58 -8.09 -4.92
N ARG A 78 -6.92 -9.05 -4.05
CA ARG A 78 -7.37 -8.76 -2.68
C ARG A 78 -6.22 -8.24 -1.83
N VAL A 79 -5.04 -8.86 -1.87
CA VAL A 79 -3.86 -8.38 -1.14
C VAL A 79 -3.50 -6.98 -1.62
N MET A 80 -3.50 -6.72 -2.93
CA MET A 80 -3.17 -5.43 -3.50
C MET A 80 -4.12 -4.32 -3.02
N ALA A 81 -5.42 -4.58 -2.99
CA ALA A 81 -6.39 -3.63 -2.48
C ALA A 81 -6.33 -3.45 -0.97
N VAL A 82 -6.07 -4.51 -0.19
CA VAL A 82 -5.84 -4.38 1.25
C VAL A 82 -4.62 -3.49 1.50
N MET A 83 -3.52 -3.69 0.77
CA MET A 83 -2.32 -2.86 0.87
C MET A 83 -2.61 -1.40 0.49
N ALA A 84 -3.33 -1.16 -0.61
CA ALA A 84 -3.77 0.18 -1.00
C ALA A 84 -4.65 0.85 0.06
N ALA A 85 -5.61 0.11 0.63
CA ALA A 85 -6.49 0.60 1.68
C ALA A 85 -5.69 1.00 2.94
N VAL A 86 -4.78 0.14 3.42
CA VAL A 86 -4.00 0.44 4.63
C VAL A 86 -2.99 1.57 4.41
N VAL A 87 -2.42 1.72 3.20
CA VAL A 87 -1.59 2.89 2.84
C VAL A 87 -2.40 4.18 2.97
N GLY A 88 -3.65 4.20 2.48
CA GLY A 88 -4.54 5.37 2.65
C GLY A 88 -4.82 5.73 4.12
N PHE A 89 -4.77 4.74 5.02
CA PHE A 89 -5.00 4.94 6.46
C PHE A 89 -3.75 5.26 7.27
N THR A 90 -2.57 5.30 6.64
CA THR A 90 -1.29 5.60 7.31
C THR A 90 -1.24 6.94 8.05
N HIS A 91 -2.25 7.81 7.86
CA HIS A 91 -2.30 9.17 8.39
C HIS A 91 -3.50 9.46 9.29
N LEU A 92 -4.42 8.51 9.52
CA LEU A 92 -5.56 8.81 10.40
C LEU A 92 -5.10 8.83 11.85
N LEU A 93 -5.35 9.95 12.53
CA LEU A 93 -4.94 10.21 13.91
C LEU A 93 -5.27 9.05 14.86
N ALA A 94 -6.32 8.31 14.56
CA ALA A 94 -6.86 7.23 15.39
C ALA A 94 -6.79 5.83 14.74
N GLY A 95 -6.00 5.62 13.67
CA GLY A 95 -5.93 4.32 12.98
C GLY A 95 -7.21 3.93 12.23
N PHE A 96 -7.30 2.68 11.79
CA PHE A 96 -8.43 2.13 11.02
C PHE A 96 -9.02 0.88 11.69
N ASP A 97 -10.30 0.63 11.45
CA ASP A 97 -11.03 -0.53 11.98
C ASP A 97 -11.52 -1.45 10.85
N ASN A 98 -12.16 -2.56 11.25
CA ASN A 98 -12.71 -3.52 10.31
C ASN A 98 -13.74 -2.90 9.35
N PRO A 99 -14.76 -2.14 9.81
CA PRO A 99 -15.67 -1.45 8.89
C PRO A 99 -14.99 -0.51 7.90
N ALA A 100 -13.98 0.25 8.33
CA ALA A 100 -13.21 1.13 7.44
C ALA A 100 -12.45 0.36 6.36
N LEU A 101 -11.82 -0.76 6.75
CA LEU A 101 -11.17 -1.65 5.80
C LEU A 101 -12.18 -2.24 4.82
N VAL A 102 -13.34 -2.69 5.30
CA VAL A 102 -14.41 -3.26 4.47
C VAL A 102 -14.84 -2.30 3.39
N ARG A 103 -15.20 -1.06 3.75
CA ARG A 103 -15.65 -0.04 2.80
C ARG A 103 -14.61 0.23 1.72
N THR A 104 -13.35 0.44 2.13
CA THR A 104 -12.28 0.85 1.22
C THR A 104 -11.87 -0.27 0.28
N VAL A 105 -11.72 -1.49 0.81
CA VAL A 105 -11.33 -2.65 0.00
C VAL A 105 -12.44 -3.05 -0.96
N THR A 106 -13.71 -2.97 -0.56
CA THR A 106 -14.86 -3.20 -1.47
C THR A 106 -14.81 -2.24 -2.66
N ALA A 107 -14.57 -0.95 -2.40
CA ALA A 107 -14.47 0.06 -3.46
C ALA A 107 -13.28 -0.20 -4.40
N LEU A 108 -12.12 -0.60 -3.85
CA LEU A 108 -10.91 -0.88 -4.64
C LEU A 108 -10.99 -2.20 -5.43
N LEU A 109 -11.66 -3.23 -4.91
CA LEU A 109 -11.84 -4.52 -5.61
C LEU A 109 -12.93 -4.45 -6.69
N GLY A 110 -13.93 -3.58 -6.51
CA GLY A 110 -15.13 -3.60 -7.33
C GLY A 110 -16.04 -4.81 -7.10
N CYS A 111 -15.83 -5.57 -6.01
CA CYS A 111 -16.65 -6.73 -5.65
C CYS A 111 -16.84 -6.85 -4.13
N SER A 112 -17.71 -7.77 -3.70
CA SER A 112 -18.04 -7.95 -2.29
C SER A 112 -16.83 -8.32 -1.44
N TYR A 113 -16.54 -7.51 -0.42
CA TYR A 113 -15.53 -7.80 0.59
C TYR A 113 -16.15 -7.70 1.99
N THR A 114 -16.09 -8.79 2.75
CA THR A 114 -16.88 -8.98 3.97
C THR A 114 -16.10 -8.67 5.25
N SER A 115 -16.82 -8.43 6.36
CA SER A 115 -16.19 -8.26 7.68
C SER A 115 -15.37 -9.47 8.13
N ARG A 116 -15.78 -10.69 7.75
CA ARG A 116 -15.02 -11.93 8.01
C ARG A 116 -13.69 -11.94 7.25
N GLN A 117 -13.72 -11.52 5.98
CA GLN A 117 -12.51 -11.35 5.16
C GLN A 117 -11.58 -10.28 5.75
N ALA A 118 -12.12 -9.12 6.16
CA ALA A 118 -11.37 -8.08 6.85
C ALA A 118 -10.72 -8.56 8.15
N THR A 119 -11.46 -9.32 8.98
CA THR A 119 -10.90 -9.90 10.22
C THR A 119 -9.75 -10.85 9.91
N TYR A 120 -9.89 -11.68 8.88
CA TYR A 120 -8.83 -12.58 8.43
C TYR A 120 -7.59 -11.81 7.95
N ASP A 121 -7.76 -10.78 7.13
CA ASP A 121 -6.65 -9.98 6.60
C ASP A 121 -5.97 -9.17 7.70
N LEU A 122 -6.71 -8.56 8.62
CA LEU A 122 -6.16 -7.88 9.80
C LEU A 122 -5.32 -8.82 10.65
N ARG A 123 -5.79 -10.05 10.87
CA ARG A 123 -5.03 -11.08 11.59
C ARG A 123 -3.74 -11.44 10.86
N ARG A 124 -3.79 -11.60 9.54
CA ARG A 124 -2.62 -11.93 8.69
C ARG A 124 -1.59 -10.80 8.70
N LEU A 125 -2.03 -9.55 8.51
CA LEU A 125 -1.19 -8.37 8.59
C LEU A 125 -0.55 -8.22 9.97
N LYS A 126 -1.30 -8.45 11.05
CA LYS A 126 -0.78 -8.40 12.43
C LYS A 126 0.27 -9.49 12.67
N ARG A 127 0.01 -10.73 12.23
CA ARG A 127 0.97 -11.84 12.34
C ARG A 127 2.26 -11.56 11.59
N LYS A 128 2.19 -10.86 10.45
CA LYS A 128 3.35 -10.41 9.68
C LYS A 128 3.98 -9.12 10.21
N GLU A 129 3.57 -8.65 11.39
CA GLU A 129 4.04 -7.43 12.05
C GLU A 129 3.90 -6.16 11.19
N LEU A 130 3.03 -6.20 10.18
CA LEU A 130 2.80 -5.06 9.30
C LEU A 130 1.88 -4.05 9.98
N ILE A 131 1.01 -4.50 10.89
CA ILE A 131 0.14 -3.64 11.67
C ILE A 131 0.20 -3.98 13.16
N VAL A 132 -0.06 -2.98 13.98
CA VAL A 132 -0.27 -3.11 15.43
C VAL A 132 -1.70 -2.72 15.77
N ARG A 133 -2.28 -3.38 16.78
CA ARG A 133 -3.58 -3.02 17.34
C ARG A 133 -3.36 -1.98 18.44
N LEU A 134 -4.14 -0.90 18.41
CA LEU A 134 -4.11 0.13 19.44
C LEU A 134 -4.71 -0.39 20.76
N PRO A 135 -4.08 -0.10 21.92
CA PRO A 135 -4.62 -0.46 23.23
C PRO A 135 -6.02 0.09 23.44
N GLY A 136 -6.90 -0.67 24.09
CA GLY A 136 -8.28 -0.23 24.41
C GLY A 136 -9.23 -0.09 23.21
N HIS A 137 -8.77 -0.29 21.98
CA HIS A 137 -9.59 -0.10 20.78
C HIS A 137 -9.50 -1.28 19.81
N HIS A 138 -10.50 -1.44 18.94
CA HIS A 138 -10.47 -2.37 17.80
C HIS A 138 -9.89 -1.70 16.54
N ARG A 139 -8.87 -0.87 16.75
CA ARG A 139 -8.24 -0.04 15.72
C ARG A 139 -6.80 -0.46 15.52
N TYR A 140 -6.35 -0.30 14.28
CA TYR A 140 -5.06 -0.76 13.80
C TYR A 140 -4.28 0.39 13.18
N GLN A 141 -2.95 0.29 13.25
CA GLN A 141 -2.03 1.21 12.59
C GLN A 141 -0.90 0.42 11.94
N LEU A 142 -0.37 0.93 10.83
CA LEU A 142 0.79 0.34 10.18
C LEU A 142 2.05 0.53 11.03
N THR A 143 2.87 -0.51 11.11
CA THR A 143 4.23 -0.40 11.62
C THR A 143 5.12 0.29 10.57
N PRO A 144 6.33 0.77 10.94
CA PRO A 144 7.29 1.28 9.95
C PRO A 144 7.61 0.26 8.85
N LEU A 145 7.71 -1.02 9.21
CA LEU A 145 7.87 -2.12 8.24
C LEU A 145 6.64 -2.24 7.35
N GLY A 146 5.45 -2.33 7.94
CA GLY A 146 4.19 -2.43 7.22
C GLY A 146 3.99 -1.32 6.20
N ARG A 147 4.33 -0.08 6.57
CA ARG A 147 4.29 1.06 5.64
C ARG A 147 5.20 0.83 4.43
N ARG A 148 6.48 0.52 4.64
CA ARG A 148 7.44 0.29 3.54
C ARG A 148 6.97 -0.82 2.60
N VAL A 149 6.44 -1.91 3.17
CA VAL A 149 5.92 -3.04 2.39
C VAL A 149 4.65 -2.64 1.61
N ALA A 150 3.69 -1.96 2.25
CA ALA A 150 2.45 -1.59 1.60
C ALA A 150 2.67 -0.52 0.51
N VAL A 151 3.59 0.43 0.74
CA VAL A 151 4.04 1.41 -0.27
C VAL A 151 4.77 0.71 -1.42
N LEU A 152 5.66 -0.25 -1.14
CA LEU A 152 6.31 -1.05 -2.18
C LEU A 152 5.25 -1.75 -3.05
N PHE A 153 4.32 -2.46 -2.42
CA PHE A 153 3.29 -3.22 -3.13
C PHE A 153 2.52 -2.29 -4.06
N THR A 154 1.95 -1.22 -3.51
CA THR A 154 1.10 -0.28 -4.25
C THR A 154 1.85 0.49 -5.33
N LYS A 155 3.06 0.98 -5.07
CA LYS A 155 3.86 1.69 -6.08
C LYS A 155 4.35 0.78 -7.19
N VAL A 156 4.90 -0.40 -6.87
CA VAL A 156 5.39 -1.33 -7.90
C VAL A 156 4.23 -1.81 -8.75
N TYR A 157 3.11 -2.18 -8.14
CA TYR A 157 1.96 -2.62 -8.90
C TYR A 157 1.38 -1.49 -9.78
N GLY A 158 1.11 -0.32 -9.20
CA GLY A 158 0.43 0.77 -9.91
C GLY A 158 1.31 1.59 -10.85
N ARG A 159 2.63 1.65 -10.63
CA ARG A 159 3.54 2.50 -11.42
C ARG A 159 4.53 1.72 -12.29
N VAL A 160 4.73 0.44 -12.03
CA VAL A 160 5.66 -0.40 -12.80
C VAL A 160 4.90 -1.50 -13.52
N LEU A 161 4.18 -2.35 -12.79
CA LEU A 161 3.54 -3.52 -13.39
C LEU A 161 2.33 -3.16 -14.25
N ALA A 162 1.34 -2.43 -13.72
CA ALA A 162 0.15 -2.07 -14.47
C ALA A 162 0.46 -1.27 -15.75
N PRO A 163 1.23 -0.17 -15.71
CA PRO A 163 1.57 0.56 -16.94
C PRO A 163 2.57 -0.21 -17.82
N GLY A 164 3.55 -0.89 -17.24
CA GLY A 164 4.51 -1.68 -18.00
C GLY A 164 3.84 -2.80 -18.79
N LEU A 165 2.95 -3.58 -18.15
CA LEU A 165 2.18 -4.61 -18.82
C LEU A 165 1.21 -4.03 -19.86
N ALA A 166 0.64 -2.85 -19.62
CA ALA A 166 -0.16 -2.16 -20.63
C ALA A 166 0.68 -1.77 -21.85
N GLU A 167 1.89 -1.24 -21.68
CA GLU A 167 2.80 -0.93 -22.78
C GLU A 167 3.25 -2.18 -23.55
N LEU A 168 3.35 -3.32 -22.86
CA LEU A 168 3.71 -4.60 -23.44
C LEU A 168 2.53 -5.35 -24.09
N ASP A 169 1.31 -4.81 -24.05
CA ASP A 169 0.13 -5.49 -24.62
C ASP A 169 0.36 -5.75 -26.13
N PRO A 170 0.32 -7.02 -26.59
CA PRO A 170 0.45 -7.35 -28.01
C PRO A 170 -0.64 -6.70 -28.88
N ARG A 171 -1.78 -6.35 -28.28
CA ARG A 171 -2.91 -5.68 -28.96
C ARG A 171 -2.71 -4.18 -29.11
N LEU A 172 -1.66 -3.61 -28.51
CA LEU A 172 -1.36 -2.20 -28.65
C LEU A 172 -1.05 -1.87 -30.13
N PRO A 173 -1.70 -0.86 -30.73
CA PRO A 173 -1.38 -0.42 -32.08
C PRO A 173 0.12 -0.23 -32.28
N THR A 174 0.63 -0.68 -33.43
CA THR A 174 2.08 -0.73 -33.68
C THR A 174 2.72 0.64 -33.57
N ASP A 175 2.00 1.69 -33.93
CA ASP A 175 2.45 3.08 -33.82
C ASP A 175 2.65 3.47 -32.36
N LEU A 176 1.69 3.21 -31.48
CA LEU A 176 1.81 3.53 -30.04
C LEU A 176 2.95 2.75 -29.37
N ALA A 177 3.11 1.48 -29.72
CA ALA A 177 4.18 0.65 -29.16
C ALA A 177 5.58 1.06 -29.64
N ARG A 178 5.71 1.68 -30.83
CA ARG A 178 6.98 2.26 -31.29
C ARG A 178 7.40 3.50 -30.47
N HIS A 179 6.49 4.14 -29.74
CA HIS A 179 6.85 5.28 -28.88
C HIS A 179 7.30 4.84 -27.48
N SER A 180 7.15 3.57 -27.12
CA SER A 180 7.67 3.01 -25.87
C SER A 180 8.99 2.26 -26.10
N ASN A 181 10.08 2.76 -25.51
CA ASN A 181 11.38 2.09 -25.51
C ASN A 181 11.29 0.70 -24.85
N LEU A 182 10.43 0.54 -23.83
CA LEU A 182 10.21 -0.74 -23.15
C LEU A 182 9.53 -1.75 -24.08
N ALA A 183 8.48 -1.34 -24.78
CA ALA A 183 7.76 -2.19 -25.73
C ALA A 183 8.64 -2.61 -26.91
N GLN A 184 9.48 -1.69 -27.42
CA GLN A 184 10.46 -2.01 -28.46
C GLN A 184 11.48 -3.05 -27.98
N ALA A 185 12.09 -2.85 -26.81
CA ALA A 185 13.08 -3.76 -26.25
C ALA A 185 12.48 -5.16 -26.01
N TRP A 186 11.26 -5.22 -25.48
CA TRP A 186 10.56 -6.48 -25.25
C TRP A 186 10.27 -7.25 -26.54
N ARG A 187 9.75 -6.59 -27.58
CA ARG A 187 9.51 -7.23 -28.88
C ARG A 187 10.79 -7.70 -29.53
N GLN A 188 11.89 -6.97 -29.36
CA GLN A 188 13.19 -7.39 -29.87
C GLN A 188 13.71 -8.64 -29.14
N LEU A 189 13.55 -8.70 -27.81
CA LEU A 189 13.86 -9.90 -27.04
C LEU A 189 13.03 -11.09 -27.51
N ASP A 190 11.71 -10.92 -27.62
CA ASP A 190 10.78 -11.98 -28.04
C ASP A 190 11.10 -12.48 -29.45
N LYS A 191 11.38 -11.59 -30.40
CA LYS A 191 11.83 -11.94 -31.74
C LYS A 191 13.12 -12.76 -31.72
N THR A 192 14.09 -12.34 -30.91
CA THR A 192 15.40 -13.00 -30.81
C THR A 192 15.27 -14.39 -30.18
N LEU A 193 14.45 -14.54 -29.14
CA LEU A 193 14.14 -15.82 -28.51
C LEU A 193 13.46 -16.78 -29.50
N ASN A 194 12.44 -16.31 -30.22
CA ASN A 194 11.76 -17.11 -31.23
C ASN A 194 12.70 -17.58 -32.34
N GLN A 195 13.62 -16.71 -32.79
CA GLN A 195 14.65 -17.10 -33.76
C GLN A 195 15.59 -18.17 -33.21
N PHE A 196 16.04 -18.04 -31.97
CA PHE A 196 16.91 -19.03 -31.32
C PHE A 196 16.22 -20.40 -31.18
N THR A 197 14.98 -20.42 -30.69
CA THR A 197 14.21 -21.67 -30.53
C THR A 197 13.94 -22.34 -31.88
N ASN A 198 13.56 -21.57 -32.91
CA ASN A 198 13.31 -22.12 -34.24
C ASN A 198 14.58 -22.65 -34.90
N ALA A 199 15.72 -21.96 -34.76
CA ALA A 199 17.01 -22.43 -35.28
C ALA A 199 17.45 -23.74 -34.61
N ALA A 200 17.24 -23.87 -33.29
CA ALA A 200 17.53 -25.10 -32.54
C ALA A 200 16.63 -26.28 -32.95
N LEU A 201 15.37 -26.02 -33.28
CA LEU A 201 14.42 -27.02 -33.78
C LEU A 201 14.73 -27.49 -35.21
N THR A 202 15.27 -26.64 -36.07
CA THR A 202 15.64 -27.00 -37.46
C THR A 202 16.97 -27.75 -37.56
N ALA A 203 17.78 -27.76 -36.49
CA ALA A 203 19.08 -28.43 -36.43
C ALA A 203 19.03 -29.83 -35.79
N ALA A 204 17.85 -30.27 -35.36
CA ALA A 204 17.57 -31.60 -34.78
C ALA A 204 16.78 -32.46 -35.78
#